data_AF-A0A269PE50-F1
#
_entry.id   AF-A0A269PE50-F1
#
_cell.length_a   1.000
_cell.length_b   1.000
_cell.length_c   1.000
_cell.angle_alpha   90.00
_cell.angle_beta   90.00
_cell.angle_gamma   90.00
#
_symmetry.space_group_name_H-M   'P 1'
#
loop_
_entity.id
_entity.type
_entity.pdbx_description
1 polymer ?
#
loop_
_entity_poly.entity_id
_entity_poly.type
_entity_poly.pdbx_seq_one_letter_code
_entity_poly.pdbx_strand_id
1 'polypeptide(L)'
;MPLSDGPLIVQSDKTVLLDVAHPEAGAARAALAPFAELERAPEHIHTYRITPLALWNARAAGFDAEQAVDTLERFSRFPVPQPLLISVAETMARYGR
;
A
#
# COMPACT_ATOMS: atom_id res chain seq x y z
N MET A 1 9.79 3.12 -20.85
CA MET A 1 10.06 2.79 -19.44
C MET A 1 9.36 1.47 -19.19
N PRO A 2 10.04 0.36 -18.85
CA PRO A 2 9.30 -0.86 -18.58
C PRO A 2 8.45 -0.58 -17.33
N LEU A 3 7.15 -0.85 -17.46
CA LEU A 3 6.25 -0.95 -16.32
C LEU A 3 6.81 -2.06 -15.44
N SER A 4 7.04 -1.79 -14.16
CA SER A 4 7.42 -2.84 -13.21
C SER A 4 6.38 -3.96 -13.25
N ASP A 5 6.81 -5.21 -13.18
CA ASP A 5 5.89 -6.37 -13.16
C ASP A 5 5.39 -6.61 -11.73
N GLY A 6 4.71 -5.58 -11.20
CA GLY A 6 4.20 -5.58 -9.84
C GLY A 6 2.76 -6.11 -9.76
N PRO A 7 2.37 -6.72 -8.63
CA PRO A 7 0.99 -7.16 -8.39
C PRO A 7 0.02 -6.04 -8.02
N LEU A 8 0.51 -4.83 -7.67
CA LEU A 8 -0.33 -3.74 -7.18
C LEU A 8 -0.62 -2.69 -8.26
N ILE A 9 -1.83 -2.15 -8.24
CA ILE A 9 -2.17 -0.89 -8.90
C ILE A 9 -2.58 0.09 -7.81
N VAL A 10 -1.74 1.10 -7.60
CA VAL A 10 -1.92 2.09 -6.53
C VAL A 10 -2.56 3.36 -7.08
N GLN A 11 -3.66 3.79 -6.47
CA GLN A 11 -4.47 4.92 -6.93
C GLN A 11 -4.32 6.14 -6.00
N SER A 12 -4.53 7.34 -6.55
CA SER A 12 -4.39 8.60 -5.80
C SER A 12 -5.45 8.80 -4.72
N ASP A 13 -6.57 8.10 -4.80
CA ASP A 13 -7.68 8.11 -3.84
C ASP A 13 -7.47 7.14 -2.65
N LYS A 14 -6.24 6.62 -2.48
CA LYS A 14 -5.84 5.64 -1.46
C LYS A 14 -6.36 4.22 -1.69
N THR A 15 -6.96 3.94 -2.84
CA THR A 15 -7.30 2.57 -3.24
C THR A 15 -6.05 1.84 -3.74
N VAL A 16 -5.90 0.57 -3.36
CA VAL A 16 -4.87 -0.33 -3.87
C VAL A 16 -5.55 -1.59 -4.40
N LEU A 17 -5.34 -1.90 -5.67
CA LEU A 17 -5.83 -3.12 -6.30
C LEU A 17 -4.70 -4.14 -6.34
N LEU A 18 -4.96 -5.33 -5.83
CA LEU A 18 -4.01 -6.44 -5.83
C LEU A 18 -4.47 -7.51 -6.81
N ASP A 19 -3.63 -7.81 -7.80
CA ASP A 19 -3.78 -8.94 -8.72
C ASP A 19 -3.39 -10.24 -8.00
N VAL A 20 -4.39 -11.08 -7.70
CA VAL A 20 -4.21 -12.31 -6.91
C VAL A 20 -3.51 -13.41 -7.71
N ALA A 21 -3.59 -13.37 -9.04
CA ALA A 21 -2.95 -14.34 -9.92
C ALA A 21 -1.44 -14.10 -10.07
N HIS A 22 -0.95 -12.93 -9.65
CA HIS A 22 0.47 -12.60 -9.76
C HIS A 22 1.33 -13.43 -8.78
N PRO A 23 2.53 -13.93 -9.20
CA PRO A 23 3.38 -14.75 -8.33
C PRO A 23 3.75 -14.09 -7.00
N GLU A 24 3.92 -12.76 -6.98
CA GLU A 24 4.25 -11.99 -5.78
C GLU A 24 3.02 -11.54 -4.96
N ALA A 25 1.80 -11.94 -5.33
CA ALA A 25 0.58 -11.46 -4.68
C ALA A 25 0.56 -11.72 -3.16
N GLY A 26 1.06 -12.89 -2.73
CA GLY A 26 1.16 -13.24 -1.32
C GLY A 26 2.12 -12.33 -0.54
N ALA A 27 3.27 -12.00 -1.14
CA ALA A 27 4.26 -11.11 -0.55
C ALA A 27 3.73 -9.67 -0.48
N ALA A 28 3.14 -9.17 -1.57
CA ALA A 28 2.54 -7.85 -1.62
C ALA A 28 1.40 -7.71 -0.60
N ARG A 29 0.53 -8.73 -0.48
CA ARG A 29 -0.53 -8.76 0.54
C ARG A 29 0.03 -8.66 1.95
N ALA A 30 1.06 -9.45 2.27
CA ALA A 30 1.66 -9.45 3.61
C ALA A 30 2.33 -8.11 3.92
N ALA A 31 3.00 -7.49 2.94
CA ALA A 31 3.64 -6.19 3.09
C ALA A 31 2.64 -5.03 3.20
N LEU A 32 1.46 -5.16 2.56
CA LEU A 32 0.40 -4.14 2.57
C LEU A 32 -0.45 -4.18 3.86
N ALA A 33 -0.62 -5.37 4.44
CA ALA A 33 -1.48 -5.61 5.61
C ALA A 33 -1.24 -4.71 6.84
N PRO A 34 0.00 -4.25 7.16
CA PRO A 34 0.21 -3.37 8.31
C PRO A 34 -0.50 -2.02 8.21
N PHE A 35 -0.64 -1.48 7.00
CA PHE A 35 -1.04 -0.09 6.79
C PHE A 35 -2.21 0.12 5.82
N ALA A 36 -2.81 -0.95 5.31
CA ALA A 36 -4.04 -0.88 4.52
C ALA A 36 -5.05 -1.95 4.94
N GLU A 37 -6.32 -1.62 4.80
CA GLU A 37 -7.45 -2.47 5.17
C GLU A 37 -8.02 -3.15 3.93
N LEU A 38 -8.38 -4.43 4.05
CA LEU A 38 -9.05 -5.16 2.97
C LEU A 38 -10.52 -4.74 2.89
N GLU A 39 -10.92 -4.09 1.79
CA GLU A 39 -12.32 -3.72 1.53
C GLU A 39 -13.09 -4.88 0.87
N ARG A 40 -12.48 -5.53 -0.13
CA ARG A 40 -13.11 -6.58 -0.94
C ARG A 40 -12.09 -7.62 -1.41
N ALA A 41 -12.50 -8.90 -1.43
CA ALA A 41 -11.66 -10.01 -1.89
C ALA A 41 -12.40 -10.97 -2.84
N PRO A 42 -12.79 -10.52 -4.05
CA PRO A 42 -13.22 -11.44 -5.11
C PRO A 42 -12.02 -12.24 -5.66
N GLU A 43 -12.30 -13.26 -6.47
CA GLU A 43 -11.32 -14.25 -6.94
C GLU A 43 -10.04 -13.68 -7.57
N HIS A 44 -10.16 -12.60 -8.37
CA HIS A 44 -9.04 -12.10 -9.18
C HIS A 44 -8.37 -10.84 -8.63
N ILE A 45 -9.15 -9.90 -8.10
CA ILE A 45 -8.65 -8.57 -7.70
C ILE A 45 -9.10 -8.27 -6.28
N HIS A 46 -8.18 -8.25 -5.33
CA HIS A 46 -8.49 -7.74 -4.00
C HIS A 46 -8.39 -6.22 -3.98
N THR A 47 -9.30 -5.57 -3.27
CA THR A 47 -9.31 -4.11 -3.08
C THR A 47 -8.93 -3.80 -1.64
N TYR A 48 -7.91 -2.99 -1.46
CA TYR A 48 -7.46 -2.46 -0.19
C TYR A 48 -7.62 -0.94 -0.15
N ARG A 49 -7.74 -0.40 1.06
CA ARG A 49 -7.78 1.04 1.34
C ARG A 49 -6.72 1.40 2.34
N ILE A 50 -5.88 2.37 2.00
CA ILE A 50 -4.99 3.00 2.98
C ILE A 50 -5.83 3.98 3.79
N THR A 51 -5.95 3.75 5.10
CA THR A 51 -6.71 4.60 6.02
C THR A 51 -5.74 5.30 7.00
N PRO A 52 -6.08 6.49 7.51
CA PRO A 52 -5.28 7.12 8.57
C PRO A 52 -5.12 6.25 9.81
N LEU A 53 -6.16 5.49 10.18
CA LEU A 53 -6.15 4.59 11.32
C LEU A 53 -5.16 3.44 11.11
N ALA A 54 -5.18 2.79 9.93
CA ALA A 54 -4.24 1.73 9.60
C ALA A 54 -2.79 2.24 9.60
N LEU A 55 -2.54 3.44 9.06
CA LEU A 55 -1.22 4.08 9.09
C LEU A 55 -0.73 4.34 10.53
N TRP A 56 -1.62 4.79 11.42
CA TRP A 56 -1.27 4.97 12.84
C TRP A 56 -1.03 3.65 13.56
N ASN A 57 -1.84 2.63 13.29
CA ASN A 57 -1.65 1.29 13.85
C ASN A 57 -0.32 0.68 13.40
N ALA A 58 0.02 0.83 12.11
CA ALA A 58 1.31 0.44 11.56
C ALA A 58 2.45 1.14 12.32
N ARG A 59 2.33 2.46 12.51
CA ARG A 59 3.34 3.26 13.19
C ARG A 59 3.52 2.87 14.65
N ALA A 60 2.43 2.63 15.37
CA ALA A 60 2.45 2.12 16.74
C ALA A 60 3.12 0.75 16.86
N ALA A 61 3.00 -0.09 15.83
CA ALA A 61 3.64 -1.40 15.73
C ALA A 61 5.10 -1.35 15.25
N GLY A 62 5.68 -0.16 15.06
CA GLY A 62 7.08 0.02 14.63
C GLY A 62 7.30 0.03 13.12
N PHE A 63 6.23 -0.02 12.31
CA PHE A 63 6.31 0.11 10.86
C PHE A 63 6.34 1.60 10.49
N ASP A 64 7.38 2.07 9.82
CA ASP A 64 7.54 3.49 9.51
C ASP A 64 7.02 3.87 8.10
N ALA A 65 7.06 5.17 7.81
CA ALA A 65 6.58 5.72 6.55
C ALA A 65 7.44 5.30 5.36
N GLU A 66 8.75 5.14 5.55
CA GLU A 66 9.68 4.75 4.49
C GLU A 66 9.39 3.33 4.03
N GLN A 67 9.14 2.42 4.98
CA GLN A 67 8.72 1.06 4.69
C GLN A 67 7.38 0.99 3.94
N ALA A 68 6.42 1.86 4.29
CA ALA A 68 5.14 1.93 3.59
C ALA A 68 5.32 2.41 2.13
N VAL A 69 6.11 3.47 1.93
CA VAL A 69 6.42 4.02 0.61
C VAL A 69 7.18 3.00 -0.25
N ASP A 70 8.24 2.39 0.28
CA ASP A 70 9.01 1.35 -0.40
C ASP A 70 8.12 0.16 -0.81
N THR A 71 7.23 -0.28 0.08
CA THR A 71 6.26 -1.35 -0.23
C THR A 71 5.38 -0.99 -1.43
N LEU A 72 4.85 0.23 -1.47
CA LEU A 72 3.99 0.67 -2.58
C LEU A 72 4.80 0.77 -3.88
N GLU A 73 6.01 1.32 -3.85
CA GLU A 73 6.85 1.48 -5.04
C GLU A 73 7.34 0.13 -5.58
N ARG A 74 7.80 -0.75 -4.70
CA ARG A 74 8.35 -2.07 -5.04
C ARG A 74 7.33 -2.96 -5.73
N PHE A 75 6.10 -3.02 -5.21
CA PHE A 75 5.08 -3.94 -5.71
C PHE A 75 4.11 -3.30 -6.72
N SER A 76 4.23 -2.00 -7.00
CA SER A 76 3.32 -1.34 -7.94
C SER A 76 3.72 -1.62 -9.38
N ARG A 77 2.72 -1.93 -10.22
CA ARG A 77 2.84 -2.15 -11.67
C ARG A 77 3.08 -0.84 -12.43
N PHE A 78 2.63 0.26 -11.85
CA PHE A 78 2.71 1.62 -12.40
C PHE A 78 3.40 2.54 -11.40
N PRO A 79 3.97 3.67 -11.84
CA PRO A 79 4.48 4.68 -10.92
C PRO A 79 3.41 5.07 -9.89
N VAL A 80 3.77 5.04 -8.62
CA VAL A 80 2.85 5.39 -7.54
C VAL A 80 2.56 6.90 -7.57
N PRO A 81 1.30 7.34 -7.41
CA PRO A 81 1.00 8.75 -7.40
C PRO A 81 1.72 9.49 -6.27
N GLN A 82 2.58 10.47 -6.62
CA GLN A 82 3.32 11.29 -5.66
C GLN A 82 2.44 11.89 -4.53
N PRO A 83 1.22 12.42 -4.81
CA PRO A 83 0.36 12.95 -3.74
C PRO A 83 -0.02 11.90 -2.69
N LEU A 84 -0.14 10.63 -3.07
CA LEU A 84 -0.41 9.55 -2.12
C LEU A 84 0.80 9.31 -1.22
N LEU A 85 2.00 9.22 -1.79
CA LEU A 85 3.23 8.99 -1.02
C LEU A 85 3.44 10.09 0.03
N ILE A 86 3.25 11.36 -0.36
CA ILE A 86 3.31 12.50 0.56
C ILE A 86 2.24 12.36 1.65
N SER A 87 0.99 12.05 1.28
CA SER A 87 -0.10 11.88 2.24
C SER A 87 0.17 10.77 3.26
N VAL A 88 0.76 9.64 2.84
CA VAL A 88 1.15 8.52 3.71
C VAL A 88 2.23 8.97 4.69
N ALA A 89 3.31 9.56 4.19
CA ALA A 89 4.43 10.01 5.00
C ALA A 89 4.02 11.07 6.04
N GLU A 90 3.25 12.08 5.62
CA GLU A 90 2.75 13.12 6.53
C GLU A 90 1.83 12.57 7.61
N THR A 91 0.97 11.60 7.28
CA THR A 91 0.02 11.01 8.24
C THR A 91 0.76 10.23 9.32
N MET A 92 1.75 9.42 8.94
CA MET A 92 2.55 8.64 9.89
C MET A 92 3.52 9.50 10.71
N ALA A 93 4.04 10.60 10.14
CA ALA A 93 4.93 11.52 10.86
C ALA A 93 4.24 12.33 11.98
N ARG A 94 2.90 12.39 11.97
CA ARG A 94 2.10 13.05 13.02
C ARG A 94 1.83 12.14 14.23
N TYR A 95 2.10 10.84 14.13
CA TYR A 95 1.90 9.91 15.25
C TYR A 95 2.79 10.28 16.44
N GLY A 96 2.19 10.41 17.63
CA GLY A 96 2.90 10.74 18.87
C GLY A 96 3.37 12.19 19.00
N ARG A 97 2.88 13.09 18.13
CA ARG A 97 3.14 14.53 18.20
C ARG A 97 2.02 15.27 18.94
#